data_AF-A0A3D3AAV0-F1
#
_entry.id   AF-A0A3D3AAV0-F1
#
_cell.length_a   1.000
_cell.length_b   1.000
_cell.length_c   1.000
_cell.angle_alpha   90.00
_cell.angle_beta   90.00
_cell.angle_gamma   90.00
#
_symmetry.space_group_name_H-M   'P 1'
#
loop_
_entity.id
_entity.type
_entity.pdbx_description
1 polymer ?
#
loop_
_entity_poly.entity_id
_entity_poly.type
_entity_poly.pdbx_seq_one_letter_code
_entity_poly.pdbx_strand_id
1 'polypeptide(L)'
;MYDAAKRADLAVALEQLFSREEAAARQFLRSTPQTNETGRAAMLLLGFSEITKRLGLPLRLREIGASAGLNLFFDRFRYRFATDEGDILWGDSRSKLTLDARWHGAPPALAEKIEVASRRGCDLFPVNISDADERLKLQSWVWGDMPLRRARLLAALNIADTAPPEIDRADAAGWVAAQIMQRPEGQATILYHSIVWPYLGVSQRFAIESA
;
A
#
# COMPACT_ATOMS: atom_id res chain seq x y z
N MET A 1 20.62 2.02 13.69
CA MET A 1 21.80 1.34 13.11
C MET A 1 22.02 0.09 13.95
N TYR A 2 22.06 -1.09 13.35
CA TYR A 2 22.27 -2.35 14.08
C TYR A 2 23.72 -2.43 14.56
N ASP A 3 23.90 -2.68 15.86
CA ASP A 3 25.21 -2.87 16.49
C ASP A 3 25.38 -4.35 16.83
N ALA A 4 26.25 -5.03 16.08
CA ALA A 4 26.48 -6.46 16.24
C ALA A 4 27.00 -6.84 17.63
N ALA A 5 27.67 -5.90 18.33
CA ALA A 5 28.14 -6.13 19.70
C ALA A 5 26.98 -6.27 20.70
N LYS A 6 25.78 -5.74 20.37
CA LYS A 6 24.58 -5.81 21.22
C LYS A 6 23.68 -7.01 20.91
N ARG A 7 24.11 -7.93 20.04
CA ARG A 7 23.29 -9.08 19.65
C ARG A 7 22.93 -9.97 20.84
N ALA A 8 23.87 -10.20 21.76
CA ALA A 8 23.63 -11.00 22.96
C ALA A 8 22.60 -10.31 23.87
N ASP A 9 22.76 -9.01 24.13
CA ASP A 9 21.83 -8.23 24.93
C ASP A 9 20.42 -8.21 24.34
N LEU A 10 20.31 -8.07 23.01
CA LEU A 10 19.03 -8.14 22.32
C LEU A 10 18.38 -9.51 22.46
N ALA A 11 19.14 -10.60 22.34
CA ALA A 11 18.62 -11.96 22.52
C ALA A 11 18.05 -12.16 23.92
N VAL A 12 18.78 -11.73 24.96
CA VAL A 12 18.32 -11.79 26.36
C VAL A 12 17.06 -10.93 26.55
N ALA A 13 17.03 -9.71 26.01
CA ALA A 13 15.87 -8.84 26.12
C ALA A 13 14.62 -9.43 25.45
N LEU A 14 14.78 -10.07 24.29
CA LEU A 14 13.70 -10.74 23.57
C LEU A 14 13.19 -11.96 24.33
N GLU A 15 14.08 -12.79 24.89
CA GLU A 15 13.69 -13.95 25.71
C GLU A 15 12.91 -13.50 26.95
N GLN A 16 13.40 -12.49 27.66
CA GLN A 16 12.71 -11.92 28.82
C GLN A 16 11.34 -11.34 28.46
N LEU A 17 11.25 -10.64 27.32
CA LEU A 17 9.99 -10.10 26.82
C LEU A 17 9.00 -11.23 26.51
N PHE A 18 9.40 -12.22 25.72
CA PHE A 18 8.52 -13.32 25.33
C PHE A 18 8.13 -14.22 26.50
N SER A 19 8.99 -14.35 27.51
CA SER A 19 8.66 -15.09 28.73
C SER A 19 7.65 -14.34 29.60
N ARG A 20 7.81 -13.01 29.73
CA ARG A 20 6.89 -12.18 30.52
C ARG A 20 5.54 -11.96 29.84
N GLU A 21 5.54 -11.77 28.53
CA GLU A 21 4.38 -11.42 27.71
C GLU A 21 3.87 -12.60 26.87
N GLU A 22 4.08 -13.84 27.31
CA GLU A 22 3.88 -15.05 26.49
C GLU A 22 2.49 -15.09 25.82
N ALA A 23 1.43 -14.86 26.61
CA ALA A 23 0.06 -14.90 26.11
C ALA A 23 -0.20 -13.85 25.03
N ALA A 24 0.25 -12.61 25.26
CA ALA A 24 0.10 -11.50 24.32
C ALA A 24 0.92 -11.74 23.04
N ALA A 25 2.15 -12.23 23.18
CA ALA A 25 3.00 -12.57 22.04
C ALA A 25 2.38 -13.68 21.18
N ARG A 26 1.86 -14.76 21.81
CA ARG A 26 1.16 -15.83 21.10
C ARG A 26 -0.07 -15.33 20.35
N GLN A 27 -0.85 -14.44 20.97
CA GLN A 27 -2.01 -13.83 20.33
C GLN A 27 -1.59 -12.96 19.14
N PHE A 28 -0.55 -12.15 19.31
CA PHE A 28 -0.02 -11.29 18.26
C PHE A 28 0.48 -12.09 17.06
N LEU A 29 1.27 -13.14 17.29
CA LEU A 29 1.87 -13.98 16.24
C LEU A 29 0.85 -14.80 15.45
N ARG A 30 -0.38 -14.96 15.95
CA ARG A 30 -1.49 -15.56 15.19
C ARG A 30 -2.14 -14.58 14.20
N SER A 31 -1.80 -13.29 14.27
CA SER A 31 -2.28 -12.30 13.32
C SER A 31 -1.51 -12.38 12.01
N THR A 32 -2.21 -12.32 10.88
CA THR A 32 -1.56 -12.23 9.56
C THR A 32 -0.91 -10.86 9.38
N PRO A 33 0.35 -10.78 8.92
CA PRO A 33 0.99 -9.52 8.56
C PRO A 33 0.19 -8.79 7.47
N GLN A 34 -0.08 -7.51 7.70
CA GLN A 34 -0.85 -6.65 6.80
C GLN A 34 -0.09 -5.33 6.66
N THR A 35 0.70 -5.19 5.60
CA THR A 35 1.58 -4.02 5.45
C THR A 35 1.36 -3.19 4.20
N ASN A 36 0.54 -3.65 3.25
CA ASN A 36 0.51 -3.22 1.84
C ASN A 36 1.59 -2.20 1.47
N GLU A 37 2.80 -2.70 1.25
CA GLU A 37 4.03 -1.91 1.23
C GLU A 37 3.92 -0.74 0.24
N THR A 38 4.03 0.50 0.74
CA THR A 38 3.71 1.71 -0.02
C THR A 38 4.65 1.96 -1.21
N GLY A 39 5.85 1.37 -1.21
CA GLY A 39 6.76 1.43 -2.35
C GLY A 39 6.19 0.78 -3.61
N ARG A 40 5.19 -0.11 -3.50
CA ARG A 40 4.48 -0.66 -4.67
C ARG A 40 3.71 0.40 -5.46
N ALA A 41 3.39 1.54 -4.86
CA ALA A 41 2.82 2.68 -5.58
C ALA A 41 3.71 3.13 -6.75
N ALA A 42 5.03 2.93 -6.69
CA ALA A 42 5.93 3.22 -7.80
C ALA A 42 5.59 2.41 -9.07
N MET A 43 5.17 1.15 -8.92
CA MET A 43 4.73 0.32 -10.04
C MET A 43 3.29 0.64 -10.46
N LEU A 44 2.41 0.92 -9.49
CA LEU A 44 1.01 1.28 -9.77
C LEU A 44 0.92 2.57 -10.59
N LEU A 45 1.77 3.56 -10.29
CA LEU A 45 1.86 4.81 -11.04
C LEU A 45 2.04 4.57 -12.55
N LEU A 46 2.85 3.58 -12.94
CA LEU A 46 3.10 3.27 -14.34
C LEU A 46 1.82 2.81 -15.05
N GLY A 47 1.09 1.89 -14.42
CA GLY A 47 -0.17 1.38 -14.95
C GLY A 47 -1.25 2.46 -15.01
N PHE A 48 -1.39 3.26 -13.94
CA PHE A 48 -2.36 4.35 -13.89
C PHE A 48 -2.04 5.46 -14.89
N SER A 49 -0.77 5.78 -15.08
CA SER A 49 -0.28 6.68 -16.12
C SER A 49 -0.65 6.20 -17.52
N GLU A 50 -0.41 4.92 -17.81
CA GLU A 50 -0.73 4.34 -19.11
C GLU A 50 -2.23 4.37 -19.40
N ILE A 51 -3.05 4.02 -18.40
CA ILE A 51 -4.51 4.09 -18.52
C ILE A 51 -4.98 5.54 -18.74
N THR A 52 -4.39 6.49 -18.01
CA THR A 52 -4.71 7.93 -18.14
C THR A 52 -4.41 8.43 -19.55
N LYS A 53 -3.24 8.11 -20.12
CA LYS A 53 -2.90 8.50 -21.50
C LYS A 53 -3.85 7.91 -22.54
N ARG A 54 -4.32 6.67 -22.32
CA ARG A 54 -5.22 5.97 -23.26
C ARG A 54 -6.65 6.48 -23.21
N LEU A 55 -7.16 6.76 -22.01
CA LEU A 55 -8.57 7.05 -21.80
C LEU A 55 -8.86 8.55 -21.64
N GLY A 56 -7.91 9.32 -21.10
CA GLY A 56 -8.11 10.73 -20.78
C GLY A 56 -9.20 10.99 -19.72
N LEU A 57 -9.60 9.97 -18.97
CA LEU A 57 -10.66 10.05 -17.95
C LEU A 57 -10.10 10.06 -16.53
N PRO A 58 -10.75 10.75 -15.58
CA PRO A 58 -10.44 10.64 -14.16
C PRO A 58 -10.53 9.19 -13.65
N LEU A 59 -9.59 8.80 -12.79
CA LEU A 59 -9.51 7.46 -12.24
C LEU A 59 -10.41 7.29 -11.01
N ARG A 60 -11.23 6.24 -11.04
CA ARG A 60 -11.98 5.71 -9.89
C ARG A 60 -11.23 4.48 -9.37
N LEU A 61 -10.42 4.67 -8.33
CA LEU A 61 -9.54 3.65 -7.77
C LEU A 61 -10.30 2.69 -6.84
N ARG A 62 -10.18 1.38 -7.09
CA ARG A 62 -10.79 0.31 -6.30
C ARG A 62 -9.74 -0.76 -5.96
N GLU A 63 -9.17 -0.69 -4.75
CA GLU A 63 -8.14 -1.62 -4.28
C GLU A 63 -8.76 -2.79 -3.50
N ILE A 64 -8.50 -4.03 -3.93
CA ILE A 64 -8.84 -5.22 -3.13
C ILE A 64 -7.65 -5.65 -2.26
N GLY A 65 -7.94 -6.08 -1.03
CA GLY A 65 -6.92 -6.40 -0.03
C GLY A 65 -6.10 -5.17 0.33
N ALA A 66 -6.79 -4.05 0.61
CA ALA A 66 -6.19 -2.73 0.75
C ALA A 66 -5.41 -2.55 2.07
N SER A 67 -5.56 -3.44 3.06
CA SER A 67 -4.95 -3.30 4.39
C SER A 67 -5.27 -1.93 5.02
N ALA A 68 -4.28 -1.05 5.18
CA ALA A 68 -4.42 0.32 5.68
C ALA A 68 -4.75 1.36 4.57
N GLY A 69 -4.93 0.93 3.33
CA GLY A 69 -5.32 1.78 2.20
C GLY A 69 -4.24 2.76 1.73
N LEU A 70 -2.98 2.61 2.15
CA LEU A 70 -1.93 3.60 1.88
C LEU A 70 -1.62 3.76 0.38
N ASN A 71 -1.75 2.69 -0.42
CA ASN A 71 -1.51 2.76 -1.87
C ASN A 71 -2.63 3.51 -2.63
N LEU A 72 -3.81 3.72 -2.03
CA LEU A 72 -4.86 4.57 -2.60
C LEU A 72 -4.39 6.03 -2.72
N PHE A 73 -3.31 6.44 -2.03
CA PHE A 73 -2.71 7.78 -2.06
C PHE A 73 -1.53 7.93 -3.02
N PHE A 74 -1.39 7.04 -4.00
CA PHE A 74 -0.29 7.10 -4.98
C PHE A 74 -0.13 8.50 -5.60
N ASP A 75 -1.21 9.21 -5.92
CA ASP A 75 -1.23 10.54 -6.51
C ASP A 75 -0.75 11.66 -5.57
N ARG A 76 -0.62 11.37 -4.27
CA ARG A 76 -0.13 12.32 -3.25
C ARG A 76 1.34 12.14 -2.91
N PHE A 77 2.01 11.18 -3.53
CA PHE A 77 3.44 10.93 -3.34
C PHE A 77 4.27 11.66 -4.39
N ARG A 78 5.52 11.95 -4.06
CA ARG A 78 6.54 12.28 -5.04
C ARG A 78 7.26 11.00 -5.47
N TYR A 79 7.68 10.95 -6.71
CA TYR A 79 8.40 9.82 -7.28
C TYR A 79 9.69 10.31 -7.90
N ARG A 80 10.75 9.51 -7.73
CA ARG A 80 12.02 9.67 -8.42
C ARG A 80 12.42 8.31 -8.99
N PHE A 81 12.34 8.19 -10.31
CA PHE A 81 12.84 7.02 -11.03
C PHE A 81 14.23 7.35 -11.57
N ALA A 82 15.26 6.78 -10.97
CA ALA A 82 16.63 6.89 -11.47
C ALA A 82 16.78 5.99 -12.70
N THR A 83 17.12 6.57 -13.84
CA THR A 83 17.36 5.86 -15.10
C THR A 83 18.80 6.11 -15.57
N ASP A 84 19.25 5.36 -16.58
CA ASP A 84 20.57 5.58 -17.18
C ASP A 84 20.66 6.91 -17.97
N GLU A 85 19.51 7.49 -18.33
CA GLU A 85 19.38 8.76 -19.06
C GLU A 85 19.16 9.97 -18.13
N GLY A 86 19.04 9.73 -16.82
CA GLY A 86 18.76 10.74 -15.79
C GLY A 86 17.53 10.40 -14.93
N ASP A 87 17.26 11.26 -13.95
CA ASP A 87 16.13 11.07 -13.05
C ASP A 87 14.81 11.55 -13.68
N ILE A 88 13.79 10.70 -13.65
CA ILE A 88 12.40 11.10 -13.93
C ILE A 88 11.72 11.43 -12.60
N LEU A 89 11.14 12.63 -12.52
CA LEU A 89 10.40 13.12 -11.37
C LEU A 89 8.91 13.18 -11.69
N TRP A 90 8.07 12.75 -10.75
CA TRP A 90 6.61 12.85 -10.87
C TRP A 90 5.97 13.16 -9.51
N GLY A 91 4.85 13.90 -9.52
CA GLY A 91 4.10 14.27 -8.31
C GLY A 91 4.53 15.59 -7.67
N ASP A 92 3.82 16.02 -6.61
CA ASP A 92 4.07 17.31 -5.93
C ASP A 92 5.44 17.29 -5.23
N SER A 93 6.29 18.26 -5.57
CA SER A 93 7.63 18.43 -4.98
C SER A 93 7.59 18.68 -3.46
N ARG A 94 6.46 19.12 -2.92
CA ARG A 94 6.22 19.37 -1.49
C ARG A 94 5.68 18.15 -0.74
N SER A 95 5.41 17.02 -1.43
CA SER A 95 4.95 15.80 -0.78
C SER A 95 5.94 15.36 0.31
N LYS A 96 5.41 14.89 1.44
CA LYS A 96 6.21 14.38 2.57
C LYS A 96 6.81 13.01 2.31
N LEU A 97 6.40 12.35 1.22
CA LEU A 97 6.91 11.05 0.82
C LEU A 97 7.46 11.13 -0.60
N THR A 98 8.76 10.86 -0.75
CA THR A 98 9.39 10.54 -2.04
C THR A 98 9.60 9.04 -2.13
N LEU A 99 9.13 8.44 -3.22
CA LEU A 99 9.40 7.05 -3.60
C LEU A 99 10.54 7.03 -4.61
N ASP A 100 11.71 6.62 -4.12
CA ASP A 100 12.90 6.37 -4.91
C ASP A 100 12.87 4.96 -5.49
N ALA A 101 12.98 4.86 -6.81
CA ALA A 101 13.10 3.59 -7.53
C ALA A 101 14.17 3.68 -8.61
N ARG A 102 14.85 2.57 -8.89
CA ARG A 102 15.75 2.44 -10.04
C ARG A 102 14.98 1.79 -11.18
N TRP A 103 15.04 2.42 -12.34
CA TRP A 103 14.48 1.90 -13.59
C TRP A 103 15.61 1.33 -14.44
N HIS A 104 15.36 0.17 -15.04
CA HIS A 104 16.28 -0.47 -15.98
C HIS A 104 15.59 -0.61 -17.33
N GLY A 105 16.27 -0.18 -18.40
CA GLY A 105 15.73 -0.15 -19.76
C GLY A 105 15.16 1.22 -20.14
N ALA A 106 14.42 1.25 -21.26
CA ALA A 106 13.88 2.49 -21.83
C ALA A 106 13.00 3.23 -20.80
N PRO A 107 13.28 4.51 -20.49
CA PRO A 107 12.55 5.25 -19.46
C PRO A 107 11.04 5.32 -19.73
N PRO A 108 10.18 5.21 -18.69
CA PRO A 108 8.74 5.22 -18.88
C PRO A 108 8.25 6.62 -19.24
N ALA A 109 7.45 6.74 -20.29
CA ALA A 109 6.73 7.97 -20.62
C ALA A 109 5.49 8.12 -19.72
N LEU A 110 5.64 8.83 -18.59
CA LEU A 110 4.56 9.07 -17.64
C LEU A 110 3.58 10.15 -18.12
N ALA A 111 2.30 9.99 -17.79
CA ALA A 111 1.30 11.04 -17.93
C ALA A 111 1.70 12.24 -17.05
N GLU A 112 1.58 13.46 -17.57
CA GLU A 112 1.94 14.67 -16.82
C GLU A 112 1.09 14.83 -15.55
N LYS A 113 -0.20 14.50 -15.64
CA LYS A 113 -1.16 14.55 -14.53
C LYS A 113 -2.08 13.35 -14.59
N ILE A 114 -2.41 12.82 -13.40
CA ILE A 114 -3.44 11.80 -13.22
C ILE A 114 -4.50 12.37 -12.29
N GLU A 115 -5.73 12.49 -12.78
CA GLU A 115 -6.85 12.93 -11.96
C GLU A 115 -7.48 11.72 -11.24
N VAL A 116 -7.66 11.82 -9.92
CA VAL A 116 -8.32 10.78 -9.13
C VAL A 116 -9.69 11.29 -8.70
N ALA A 117 -10.74 10.77 -9.34
CA ALA A 117 -12.12 11.16 -9.05
C ALA A 117 -12.59 10.60 -7.69
N SER A 118 -12.22 9.35 -7.38
CA SER A 118 -12.48 8.76 -6.07
C SER A 118 -11.53 7.59 -5.79
N ARG A 119 -11.34 7.30 -4.50
CA ARG A 119 -10.53 6.17 -4.04
C ARG A 119 -11.28 5.44 -2.94
N ARG A 120 -11.32 4.11 -3.03
CA ARG A 120 -11.90 3.24 -2.00
C ARG A 120 -11.27 1.86 -2.08
N GLY A 121 -11.10 1.19 -0.96
CA GLY A 121 -10.61 -0.18 -0.92
C GLY A 121 -11.54 -1.12 -0.19
N CYS A 122 -11.23 -2.41 -0.22
CA CYS A 122 -11.78 -3.38 0.70
C CYS A 122 -10.70 -4.29 1.30
N ASP A 123 -10.96 -4.78 2.50
CA ASP A 123 -10.15 -5.80 3.16
C ASP A 123 -11.04 -6.62 4.12
N LEU A 124 -10.66 -7.86 4.43
CA LEU A 124 -11.34 -8.65 5.47
C LEU A 124 -11.02 -8.08 6.86
N PHE A 125 -9.81 -7.57 7.03
CA PHE A 125 -9.28 -7.02 8.27
C PHE A 125 -8.64 -5.66 8.01
N PRO A 126 -9.43 -4.64 7.60
CA PRO A 126 -8.90 -3.31 7.34
C PRO A 126 -8.21 -2.76 8.59
N VAL A 127 -7.06 -2.14 8.38
CA VAL A 127 -6.27 -1.54 9.47
C VAL A 127 -6.79 -0.13 9.71
N ASN A 128 -7.31 0.13 10.90
CA ASN A 128 -7.74 1.45 11.35
C ASN A 128 -6.53 2.28 11.78
N ILE A 129 -6.06 3.16 10.89
CA ILE A 129 -4.87 3.99 11.15
C ILE A 129 -5.06 5.07 12.23
N SER A 130 -6.30 5.35 12.62
CA SER A 130 -6.65 6.27 13.71
C SER A 130 -6.61 5.59 15.08
N ASP A 131 -6.66 4.25 15.12
CA ASP A 131 -6.43 3.48 16.33
C ASP A 131 -4.93 3.33 16.58
N ALA A 132 -4.48 3.73 17.78
CA ALA A 132 -3.06 3.76 18.11
C ALA A 132 -2.43 2.37 18.15
N ASP A 133 -3.17 1.35 18.59
CA ASP A 133 -2.67 -0.02 18.73
C ASP A 133 -2.61 -0.71 17.36
N GLU A 134 -3.61 -0.52 16.51
CA GLU A 134 -3.58 -0.99 15.13
C GLU A 134 -2.47 -0.32 14.32
N ARG A 135 -2.27 0.99 14.50
CA ARG A 135 -1.17 1.74 13.87
C ARG A 135 0.20 1.28 14.37
N LEU A 136 0.34 0.97 15.66
CA LEU A 136 1.57 0.42 16.22
C LEU A 136 1.83 -0.99 15.68
N LYS A 137 0.80 -1.82 15.60
CA LYS A 137 0.86 -3.16 15.01
C LYS A 137 1.30 -3.10 13.55
N LEU A 138 0.72 -2.22 12.73
CA LEU A 138 1.13 -1.99 11.35
C LEU A 138 2.63 -1.68 11.23
N GLN A 139 3.14 -0.81 12.11
CA GLN A 139 4.56 -0.45 12.14
C GLN A 139 5.45 -1.62 12.56
N SER A 140 5.01 -2.48 13.48
CA SER A 140 5.79 -3.62 13.99
C SER A 140 6.05 -4.70 12.94
N TRP A 141 5.27 -4.74 11.86
CA TRP A 141 5.52 -5.64 10.72
C TRP A 141 6.70 -5.21 9.84
N VAL A 142 7.26 -4.01 10.05
CA VAL A 142 8.51 -3.59 9.42
C VAL A 142 9.67 -4.04 10.30
N TRP A 143 10.58 -4.85 9.75
CA TRP A 143 11.74 -5.31 10.49
C TRP A 143 12.64 -4.14 10.95
N GLY A 144 13.24 -4.31 12.13
CA GLY A 144 14.02 -3.26 12.79
C GLY A 144 15.27 -2.80 12.03
N ASP A 145 15.76 -3.62 11.09
CA ASP A 145 16.87 -3.34 10.19
C ASP A 145 16.45 -2.66 8.87
N MET A 146 15.17 -2.33 8.70
CA MET A 146 14.63 -1.64 7.52
C MET A 146 14.20 -0.19 7.81
N PRO A 147 15.13 0.70 8.22
CA PRO A 147 14.78 2.07 8.63
C PRO A 147 14.16 2.89 7.49
N LEU A 148 14.60 2.69 6.25
CA LEU A 148 14.04 3.37 5.07
C LEU A 148 12.58 2.94 4.81
N ARG A 149 12.28 1.64 4.96
CA ARG A 149 10.91 1.13 4.83
C ARG A 149 10.01 1.68 5.95
N ARG A 150 10.52 1.76 7.19
CA ARG A 150 9.79 2.36 8.31
C ARG A 150 9.52 3.85 8.08
N ALA A 151 10.51 4.60 7.62
CA ALA A 151 10.35 6.02 7.29
C ALA A 151 9.29 6.23 6.20
N ARG A 152 9.30 5.40 5.15
CA ARG A 152 8.28 5.42 4.09
C ARG A 152 6.87 5.14 4.64
N LEU A 153 6.71 4.12 5.48
CA LEU A 153 5.43 3.81 6.13
C LEU A 153 4.92 5.00 6.95
N LEU A 154 5.78 5.61 7.78
CA LEU A 154 5.40 6.75 8.61
C LEU A 154 5.01 7.98 7.78
N ALA A 155 5.73 8.25 6.69
CA ALA A 155 5.39 9.35 5.79
C ALA A 155 4.07 9.11 5.04
N ALA A 156 3.80 7.86 4.63
CA ALA A 156 2.53 7.48 4.03
C ALA A 156 1.35 7.62 5.01
N LEU A 157 1.54 7.18 6.26
CA LEU A 157 0.55 7.36 7.32
C LEU A 157 0.25 8.84 7.57
N ASN A 158 1.27 9.70 7.63
CA ASN A 158 1.08 11.14 7.78
C ASN A 158 0.27 11.77 6.64
N ILE A 159 0.43 11.27 5.40
CA ILE A 159 -0.41 11.70 4.27
C ILE A 159 -1.85 11.22 4.46
N ALA A 160 -2.04 9.96 4.85
CA ALA A 160 -3.36 9.38 5.11
C ALA A 160 -4.08 10.05 6.28
N ASP A 161 -3.36 10.54 7.30
CA ASP A 161 -3.95 11.27 8.44
C ASP A 161 -4.69 12.56 7.99
N THR A 162 -4.28 13.17 6.88
CA THR A 162 -4.94 14.38 6.34
C THR A 162 -6.23 14.10 5.57
N ALA A 163 -6.43 12.85 5.15
CA ALA A 163 -7.63 12.39 4.46
C ALA A 163 -7.70 10.86 4.57
N PRO A 164 -8.26 10.31 5.66
CA PRO A 164 -8.25 8.87 5.89
C PRO A 164 -8.87 8.07 4.72
N PRO A 165 -8.28 6.93 4.32
CA PRO A 165 -8.81 6.13 3.23
C PRO A 165 -10.13 5.48 3.62
N GLU A 166 -11.08 5.46 2.69
CA GLU A 166 -12.30 4.66 2.84
C GLU A 166 -12.00 3.20 2.49
N ILE A 167 -12.13 2.32 3.48
CA ILE A 167 -11.89 0.88 3.32
C ILE A 167 -13.07 0.11 3.89
N ASP A 168 -13.78 -0.60 3.02
CA ASP A 168 -14.90 -1.44 3.43
C ASP A 168 -14.37 -2.76 4.02
N ARG A 169 -14.91 -3.17 5.18
CA ARG A 169 -14.68 -4.52 5.71
C ARG A 169 -15.51 -5.52 4.89
N ALA A 170 -14.91 -6.13 3.89
CA ALA A 170 -15.61 -7.00 2.95
C ALA A 170 -14.68 -8.05 2.30
N ASP A 171 -15.29 -9.15 1.88
CA ASP A 171 -14.66 -10.08 0.93
C ASP A 171 -14.47 -9.40 -0.45
N ALA A 172 -13.36 -9.73 -1.11
CA ALA A 172 -12.99 -9.12 -2.39
C ALA A 172 -13.99 -9.43 -3.51
N ALA A 173 -14.49 -10.68 -3.63
CA ALA A 173 -15.33 -11.06 -4.76
C ALA A 173 -16.69 -10.34 -4.73
N GLY A 174 -17.37 -10.38 -3.57
CA GLY A 174 -18.64 -9.68 -3.39
C GLY A 174 -18.49 -8.16 -3.55
N TRP A 175 -17.40 -7.59 -3.02
CA TRP A 175 -17.14 -6.17 -3.14
C TRP A 175 -16.87 -5.75 -4.59
N VAL A 176 -16.08 -6.51 -5.35
CA VAL A 176 -15.81 -6.25 -6.77
C VAL A 176 -17.09 -6.19 -7.58
N ALA A 177 -17.97 -7.20 -7.45
CA ALA A 177 -19.24 -7.23 -8.17
C ALA A 177 -20.06 -5.96 -7.93
N ALA A 178 -20.15 -5.49 -6.67
CA ALA A 178 -20.82 -4.24 -6.34
C ALA A 178 -20.13 -3.02 -6.98
N GLN A 179 -18.79 -2.95 -6.97
CA GLN A 179 -18.04 -1.83 -7.53
C GLN A 179 -18.13 -1.74 -9.06
N ILE A 180 -18.24 -2.87 -9.77
CA ILE A 180 -18.38 -2.93 -11.22
C ILE A 180 -19.81 -2.56 -11.67
N MET A 181 -20.82 -2.95 -10.90
CA MET A 181 -22.21 -2.56 -11.16
C MET A 181 -22.46 -1.04 -10.96
N GLN A 182 -21.65 -0.39 -10.14
CA GLN A 182 -21.74 1.05 -9.82
C GLN A 182 -20.70 1.90 -10.57
N ARG A 183 -20.24 1.45 -11.75
CA ARG A 183 -19.28 2.24 -12.55
C ARG A 183 -19.95 3.52 -13.05
N PRO A 184 -19.42 4.70 -12.71
CA PRO A 184 -19.97 5.95 -13.22
C PRO A 184 -19.55 6.18 -14.67
N GLU A 185 -20.40 6.87 -15.42
CA GLU A 185 -20.04 7.39 -16.73
C GLU A 185 -18.95 8.48 -16.60
N GLY A 186 -18.10 8.61 -17.62
CA GLY A 186 -17.05 9.63 -17.66
C GLY A 186 -15.86 9.41 -16.71
N GLN A 187 -15.72 8.25 -16.08
CA GLN A 187 -14.55 7.89 -15.27
C GLN A 187 -14.01 6.51 -15.66
N ALA A 188 -12.70 6.32 -15.53
CA ALA A 188 -12.08 5.01 -15.67
C ALA A 188 -12.10 4.28 -14.31
N THR A 189 -12.89 3.20 -14.19
CA THR A 189 -12.87 2.36 -12.98
C THR A 189 -11.69 1.42 -13.01
N ILE A 190 -10.78 1.60 -12.04
CA ILE A 190 -9.55 0.82 -11.94
C ILE A 190 -9.68 -0.13 -10.75
N LEU A 191 -10.02 -1.38 -11.05
CA LEU A 191 -9.92 -2.47 -10.09
C LEU A 191 -8.47 -2.96 -10.06
N TYR A 192 -7.83 -2.93 -8.89
CA TYR A 192 -6.43 -3.33 -8.76
C TYR A 192 -6.11 -3.92 -7.39
N HIS A 193 -4.93 -4.51 -7.27
CA HIS A 193 -4.33 -4.88 -6.01
C HIS A 193 -2.81 -4.69 -6.06
N SER A 194 -2.18 -4.56 -4.90
CA SER A 194 -0.72 -4.51 -4.83
C SER A 194 -0.07 -5.89 -4.63
N ILE A 195 -0.78 -6.82 -3.95
CA ILE A 195 -0.25 -8.17 -3.70
C ILE A 195 -1.33 -9.22 -3.33
N VAL A 196 -2.61 -8.87 -3.16
CA VAL A 196 -3.57 -9.80 -2.50
C VAL A 196 -3.88 -11.07 -3.29
N TRP A 197 -3.69 -11.07 -4.61
CA TRP A 197 -4.14 -12.14 -5.52
C TRP A 197 -3.72 -13.58 -5.13
N PRO A 198 -2.47 -13.83 -4.70
CA PRO A 198 -2.04 -15.17 -4.30
C PRO A 198 -2.72 -15.66 -3.01
N TYR A 199 -3.28 -14.76 -2.18
CA TYR A 199 -3.99 -15.12 -0.95
C TYR A 199 -5.45 -15.49 -1.18
N LEU A 200 -5.99 -15.19 -2.36
CA LEU A 200 -7.38 -15.52 -2.69
C LEU A 200 -7.53 -17.00 -3.04
N GLY A 201 -8.66 -17.59 -2.65
CA GLY A 201 -9.04 -18.93 -3.11
C GLY A 201 -9.35 -18.95 -4.62
N VAL A 202 -9.38 -20.16 -5.20
CA VAL A 202 -9.70 -20.35 -6.62
C VAL A 202 -11.09 -19.79 -6.96
N SER A 203 -12.10 -20.05 -6.14
CA SER A 203 -13.46 -19.54 -6.32
C SER A 203 -13.54 -18.01 -6.25
N GLN A 204 -12.81 -17.38 -5.34
CA GLN A 204 -12.75 -15.92 -5.24
C GLN A 204 -12.13 -15.29 -6.48
N ARG A 205 -11.01 -15.84 -6.99
CA ARG A 205 -10.38 -15.34 -8.23
C ARG A 205 -11.33 -15.46 -9.42
N PHE A 206 -11.95 -16.62 -9.61
CA PHE A 206 -12.92 -16.82 -10.68
C PHE A 206 -14.10 -15.85 -10.60
N ALA A 207 -14.63 -15.61 -9.40
CA ALA A 207 -15.73 -14.66 -9.20
C ALA A 207 -15.32 -13.22 -9.53
N ILE A 208 -14.09 -12.81 -9.17
CA ILE A 208 -13.56 -11.47 -9.50
C ILE A 208 -13.34 -11.32 -11.02
N GLU A 209 -12.77 -12.33 -11.67
CA GLU A 209 -12.51 -12.29 -13.12
C GLU A 209 -13.80 -12.31 -13.96
N SER A 210 -14.90 -12.84 -13.40
CA SER A 210 -16.18 -12.95 -14.09
C SER A 210 -17.14 -11.79 -13.84
N ALA A 211 -16.77 -10.81 -13.01
CA ALA A 211 -17.60 -9.67 -12.61
C ALA A 211 -17.57 -8.54 -13.65
#